data_AF-A0A3R6VQC6-F1
#
_entry.id   AF-A0A3R6VQC6-F1
#
_cell.length_a   1.000
_cell.length_b   1.000
_cell.length_c   1.000
_cell.angle_alpha   90.00
_cell.angle_beta   90.00
_cell.angle_gamma   90.00
#
_symmetry.space_group_name_H-M   'P 1'
#
loop_
_entity.id
_entity.type
_entity.pdbx_description
1 polymer ?
#
loop_
_entity_poly.entity_id
_entity_poly.type
_entity_poly.pdbx_seq_one_letter_code
_entity_poly.pdbx_strand_id
1 'polypeptide(L)'
;MEHFCDACFGLIIPGKSAHVRIIHQSHNAAVNKKLARVHAASKRKAKVLHKSIAPCIRVRNAVVTTCHHCRHRRTLPGTPVAAKKVRAAAKPAVVAAPVTLKRTHDSIFGPPPSPPRKLLDGKKKKKKAPTTTPPSALDSFFKSLQ
;
A
#
# COMPACT_ATOMS: atom_id res chain seq x y z
N MET A 1 -16.66 16.87 4.31
CA MET A 1 -17.19 17.32 5.62
C MET A 1 -16.41 16.69 6.79
N GLU A 2 -15.07 16.71 6.77
CA GLU A 2 -14.27 16.01 7.81
C GLU A 2 -13.90 16.90 9.00
N HIS A 3 -14.00 18.22 8.84
CA HIS A 3 -13.64 19.20 9.87
C HIS A 3 -14.84 19.74 10.65
N PHE A 4 -16.05 19.25 10.38
CA PHE A 4 -17.25 19.67 11.08
C PHE A 4 -17.82 18.52 11.90
N CYS A 5 -18.48 18.86 13.00
CA CYS A 5 -19.22 17.89 13.80
C CYS A 5 -20.51 17.50 13.09
N ASP A 6 -20.81 16.21 12.99
CA ASP A 6 -22.00 15.71 12.28
C ASP A 6 -23.33 16.05 12.99
N ALA A 7 -23.28 16.46 14.26
CA ALA A 7 -24.46 16.76 15.08
C ALA A 7 -24.75 18.27 15.19
N CYS A 8 -23.73 19.08 15.52
CA CYS A 8 -23.91 20.52 15.73
C CYS A 8 -23.32 21.38 14.62
N PHE A 9 -22.72 20.77 13.59
CA PHE A 9 -22.05 21.45 12.48
C PHE A 9 -20.93 22.43 12.89
N GLY A 10 -20.51 22.41 14.17
CA GLY A 10 -19.40 23.22 14.66
C GLY A 10 -18.07 22.78 14.08
N LEU A 11 -17.18 23.75 13.86
CA LEU A 11 -15.82 23.49 13.38
C LEU A 11 -15.01 22.75 14.45
N ILE A 12 -14.43 21.62 14.06
CA ILE A 12 -13.57 20.77 14.87
C ILE A 12 -12.13 21.28 14.79
N ILE A 13 -11.67 21.88 15.88
CA ILE A 13 -10.31 22.34 16.10
C ILE A 13 -9.72 21.49 17.23
N PRO A 14 -8.76 20.59 16.93
CA PRO A 14 -8.11 19.78 17.94
C PRO A 14 -7.53 20.64 19.09
N GLY A 15 -7.81 20.27 20.33
CA GLY A 15 -7.33 20.96 21.53
C GLY A 15 -8.14 22.20 21.94
N LYS A 16 -8.98 22.77 21.05
CA LYS A 16 -9.86 23.90 21.39
C LYS A 16 -11.32 23.49 21.43
N SER A 17 -11.90 23.11 20.29
CA SER A 17 -13.33 22.79 20.16
C SER A 17 -13.60 21.29 20.09
N ALA A 18 -12.57 20.47 19.92
CA ALA A 18 -12.67 19.03 20.08
C ALA A 18 -11.40 18.42 20.65
N HIS A 19 -11.57 17.27 21.27
CA HIS A 19 -10.50 16.47 21.78
C HIS A 19 -10.29 15.25 20.87
N VAL A 20 -9.06 15.05 20.43
CA VAL A 20 -8.68 14.04 19.43
C VAL A 20 -7.68 13.09 20.04
N ARG A 21 -7.98 11.79 20.03
CA ARG A 21 -7.06 10.73 20.49
C ARG A 21 -6.88 9.67 19.43
N ILE A 22 -5.69 9.09 19.41
CA ILE A 22 -5.37 7.92 18.61
C ILE A 22 -5.47 6.70 19.52
N ILE A 23 -6.34 5.75 19.17
CA ILE A 23 -6.55 4.52 19.91
C ILE A 23 -6.05 3.34 19.08
N HIS A 24 -5.22 2.50 19.69
CA HIS A 24 -4.82 1.24 19.07
C HIS A 24 -5.99 0.25 19.06
N GLN A 25 -6.17 -0.40 17.93
CA GLN A 25 -7.25 -1.34 17.68
C GLN A 25 -6.73 -2.76 17.53
N SER A 26 -7.43 -3.68 18.18
CA SER A 26 -7.23 -5.11 17.99
C SER A 26 -7.85 -5.58 16.66
N HIS A 27 -7.50 -6.80 16.25
CA HIS A 27 -8.02 -7.42 15.05
C HIS A 27 -9.56 -7.49 15.02
N ASN A 28 -10.17 -7.81 16.16
CA ASN A 28 -11.60 -8.04 16.28
C ASN A 28 -12.39 -6.77 16.65
N ALA A 29 -11.75 -5.59 16.62
CA ALA A 29 -12.39 -4.32 16.91
C ALA A 29 -13.56 -4.02 15.95
N ALA A 30 -14.56 -3.29 16.44
CA ALA A 30 -15.78 -2.98 15.68
C ALA A 30 -15.50 -2.24 14.36
N VAL A 31 -14.48 -1.36 14.33
CA VAL A 31 -14.06 -0.64 13.12
C VAL A 31 -13.49 -1.59 12.08
N ASN A 32 -12.60 -2.51 12.47
CA ASN A 32 -12.06 -3.54 11.57
C ASN A 32 -13.17 -4.47 11.04
N LYS A 33 -14.16 -4.83 11.87
CA LYS A 33 -15.36 -5.57 11.42
C LYS A 33 -16.19 -4.78 10.40
N LYS A 34 -16.36 -3.46 10.59
CA LYS A 34 -17.04 -2.59 9.61
C LYS A 34 -16.27 -2.56 8.29
N LEU A 35 -14.95 -2.38 8.33
CA LEU A 35 -14.10 -2.37 7.13
C LEU A 35 -14.12 -3.72 6.39
N ALA A 36 -14.08 -4.84 7.10
CA ALA A 36 -14.21 -6.16 6.51
C ALA A 36 -15.55 -6.35 5.77
N ARG A 37 -16.65 -5.84 6.34
CA ARG A 37 -17.97 -5.86 5.69
C ARG A 37 -18.00 -5.02 4.41
N VAL A 38 -17.44 -3.80 4.46
CA VAL A 38 -17.35 -2.94 3.27
C VAL A 38 -16.48 -3.60 2.20
N HIS A 39 -15.35 -4.19 2.56
CA HIS A 39 -14.49 -4.92 1.62
C HIS A 39 -15.21 -6.12 1.00
N ALA A 40 -15.93 -6.92 1.80
CA ALA A 40 -16.71 -8.04 1.30
C ALA A 40 -17.80 -7.60 0.33
N ALA A 41 -18.50 -6.50 0.61
CA ALA A 41 -19.49 -5.91 -0.30
C ALA A 41 -18.84 -5.45 -1.62
N SER A 42 -17.69 -4.76 -1.53
CA SER A 42 -16.91 -4.39 -2.72
C SER A 42 -16.47 -5.62 -3.51
N LYS A 43 -16.00 -6.68 -2.84
CA LYS A 43 -15.60 -7.95 -3.48
C LYS A 43 -16.75 -8.58 -4.27
N ARG A 44 -17.98 -8.54 -3.76
CA ARG A 44 -19.16 -9.01 -4.49
C ARG A 44 -19.42 -8.16 -5.74
N LYS A 45 -19.38 -6.83 -5.62
CA LYS A 45 -19.56 -5.91 -6.76
C LYS A 45 -18.49 -6.11 -7.83
N ALA A 46 -17.23 -6.31 -7.43
CA ALA A 46 -16.14 -6.49 -8.39
C ALA A 46 -16.19 -7.83 -9.10
N LYS A 47 -16.71 -8.90 -8.47
CA LYS A 47 -16.99 -10.17 -9.16
C LYS A 47 -18.00 -9.96 -10.30
N VAL A 48 -19.08 -9.22 -10.05
CA VAL A 48 -20.09 -8.90 -11.08
C VAL A 48 -19.48 -8.08 -12.21
N LEU A 49 -18.60 -7.13 -11.87
CA LEU A 49 -17.95 -6.26 -12.85
C LEU A 49 -16.65 -6.83 -13.46
N HIS A 50 -16.32 -8.10 -13.17
CA HIS A 50 -15.04 -8.73 -13.55
C HIS A 50 -13.80 -7.87 -13.24
N LYS A 51 -13.86 -7.08 -12.18
CA LYS A 51 -12.81 -6.13 -11.79
C LYS A 51 -11.94 -6.73 -10.69
N SER A 52 -10.64 -6.49 -10.76
CA SER A 52 -9.73 -6.84 -9.67
C SER A 52 -9.99 -5.92 -8.46
N ILE A 53 -9.80 -6.46 -7.25
CA ILE A 53 -10.01 -5.71 -6.02
C ILE A 53 -8.77 -5.77 -5.14
N ALA A 54 -8.49 -4.63 -4.49
CA ALA A 54 -7.43 -4.51 -3.50
C ALA A 54 -7.70 -5.44 -2.29
N PRO A 55 -6.64 -5.91 -1.59
CA PRO A 55 -6.81 -6.71 -0.39
C PRO A 55 -7.51 -5.92 0.73
N CYS A 56 -8.18 -6.64 1.64
CA CYS A 56 -8.79 -6.01 2.82
C CYS A 56 -7.68 -5.51 3.73
N ILE A 57 -7.56 -4.18 3.85
CA ILE A 57 -6.57 -3.58 4.73
C ILE A 57 -7.17 -3.38 6.13
N ARG A 58 -6.51 -3.96 7.12
CA ARG A 58 -6.88 -3.81 8.53
C ARG A 58 -6.15 -2.61 9.12
N VAL A 59 -6.80 -1.93 10.04
CA VAL A 59 -6.23 -0.73 10.67
C VAL A 59 -5.83 -1.07 12.10
N ARG A 60 -4.61 -0.65 12.47
CA ARG A 60 -4.08 -0.79 13.83
C ARG A 60 -4.44 0.40 14.71
N ASN A 61 -4.75 1.55 14.11
CA ASN A 61 -4.99 2.80 14.82
C ASN A 61 -6.32 3.39 14.35
N ALA A 62 -7.11 3.93 15.26
CA ALA A 62 -8.28 4.73 14.93
C ALA A 62 -8.20 6.09 15.61
N VAL A 63 -8.67 7.11 14.90
CA VAL A 63 -8.75 8.47 15.42
C VAL A 63 -10.15 8.65 15.98
N VAL A 64 -10.22 8.89 17.29
CA VAL A 64 -11.48 9.22 17.97
C VAL A 64 -11.48 10.71 18.23
N THR A 65 -12.46 11.40 17.65
CA THR A 65 -12.71 12.83 17.86
C THR A 65 -13.97 13.00 18.71
N THR A 66 -13.87 13.82 19.74
CA THR A 66 -14.98 14.13 20.65
C THR A 66 -15.19 15.63 20.68
N CYS A 67 -16.34 16.10 20.20
CA CYS A 67 -16.67 17.53 20.21
C CYS A 67 -16.88 18.02 21.66
N HIS A 68 -16.34 19.18 22.03
CA HIS A 68 -16.56 19.75 23.35
C HIS A 68 -17.95 20.36 23.52
N HIS A 69 -18.55 20.84 22.43
CA HIS A 69 -19.84 21.53 22.47
C HIS A 69 -21.00 20.56 22.70
N CYS A 70 -21.14 19.53 21.85
CA CYS A 70 -22.27 18.59 21.90
C CYS A 70 -21.88 17.18 22.40
N ARG A 71 -20.62 16.95 22.77
CA ARG A 71 -20.08 15.65 23.21
C ARG A 71 -20.20 14.50 22.18
N HIS A 72 -20.55 14.82 20.94
CA HIS A 72 -20.62 13.85 19.85
C HIS A 72 -19.25 13.19 19.62
N ARG A 73 -19.25 11.85 19.49
CA ARG A 73 -18.04 11.05 19.28
C ARG A 73 -18.03 10.49 17.87
N ARG A 74 -17.00 10.84 17.10
CA ARG A 74 -16.75 10.30 15.76
C ARG A 74 -15.50 9.45 15.80
N THR A 75 -15.59 8.24 15.25
CA THR A 75 -14.45 7.32 15.15
C THR A 75 -14.11 7.11 13.69
N LEU A 76 -12.92 7.55 13.30
CA LEU A 76 -12.40 7.38 11.95
C LEU A 76 -11.33 6.29 11.96
N PRO A 77 -11.36 5.36 10.99
CA PRO A 77 -10.24 4.45 10.79
C PRO A 77 -9.00 5.27 10.44
N GLY A 78 -7.88 5.00 11.12
CA GLY A 78 -6.60 5.58 10.73
C GLY A 78 -6.17 5.09 9.35
N THR A 79 -5.16 5.74 8.78
CA THR A 79 -4.54 5.24 7.56
C THR A 79 -3.79 3.95 7.89
N PRO A 80 -4.06 2.86 7.17
CA PRO A 80 -3.29 1.65 7.39
C PRO A 80 -1.89 1.86 6.82
N VAL A 81 -0.87 1.71 7.68
CA VAL A 81 0.51 1.68 7.23
C VAL A 81 0.68 0.40 6.40
N ALA A 82 0.73 0.55 5.07
CA ALA A 82 1.14 -0.54 4.21
C ALA A 82 2.58 -0.90 4.58
N ALA A 83 2.74 -1.96 5.37
CA ALA A 83 4.07 -2.50 5.62
C ALA A 83 4.62 -2.94 4.26
N LYS A 84 5.50 -2.13 3.65
CA LYS A 84 6.42 -2.62 2.63
C LYS A 84 7.09 -3.81 3.27
N LYS A 85 6.83 -5.01 2.74
CA LYS A 85 7.63 -6.18 3.07
C LYS A 85 9.04 -5.86 2.59
N VAL A 86 9.84 -5.25 3.45
CA VAL A 86 11.30 -5.30 3.32
C VAL A 86 11.58 -6.77 3.46
N ARG A 87 11.81 -7.45 2.33
CA ARG A 87 12.37 -8.80 2.36
C ARG A 87 13.65 -8.64 3.16
N ALA A 88 13.68 -9.19 4.37
CA ALA A 88 14.88 -9.20 5.19
C ALA A 88 15.96 -9.81 4.29
N ALA A 89 16.95 -9.00 3.93
CA ALA A 89 18.14 -9.50 3.27
C ALA A 89 18.68 -10.61 4.18
N ALA A 90 18.90 -11.78 3.59
CA ALA A 90 19.45 -12.93 4.30
C ALA A 90 20.67 -12.46 5.09
N LYS A 91 20.64 -12.68 6.42
CA LYS A 91 21.79 -12.43 7.29
C LYS A 91 22.95 -13.28 6.75
N PRO A 92 24.11 -12.71 6.37
CA PRO A 92 25.29 -13.54 6.15
C PRO A 92 25.70 -14.14 7.48
N ALA A 93 26.00 -15.45 7.45
CA ALA A 93 26.47 -16.21 8.59
C ALA A 93 27.68 -15.54 9.22
N VAL A 94 27.61 -15.31 10.54
CA VAL A 94 28.71 -14.82 11.35
C VAL A 94 29.68 -15.99 11.53
N VAL A 95 30.75 -16.01 10.75
CA VAL A 95 31.94 -16.82 11.05
C VAL A 95 32.86 -15.97 11.91
N ALA A 96 33.10 -16.43 13.13
CA ALA A 96 34.03 -15.83 14.06
C ALA A 96 35.48 -16.03 13.58
N ALA A 97 36.26 -14.95 13.51
CA ALA A 97 37.69 -14.95 13.78
C ALA A 97 38.18 -13.50 14.05
N PRO A 98 39.05 -13.26 15.04
CA PRO A 98 39.42 -11.93 15.51
C PRO A 98 40.66 -11.41 14.79
N VAL A 99 40.66 -10.18 14.28
CA VAL A 99 41.89 -9.54 13.77
C VAL A 99 41.92 -8.05 14.11
N THR A 100 42.71 -7.75 15.15
CA THR A 100 43.58 -6.58 15.40
C THR A 100 43.32 -5.26 14.66
N LEU A 101 43.11 -4.21 15.47
CA LEU A 101 43.22 -2.79 15.14
C LEU A 101 44.58 -2.45 14.51
N LYS A 102 44.57 -1.86 13.31
CA LYS A 102 45.61 -0.93 12.85
C LYS A 102 44.93 0.29 12.23
N ARG A 103 45.01 1.42 12.96
CA ARG A 103 44.75 2.77 12.46
C ARG A 103 45.95 3.20 11.61
N THR A 104 45.70 3.61 10.37
CA THR A 104 46.64 4.43 9.60
C THR A 104 45.87 5.48 8.80
N HIS A 105 45.99 6.71 9.29
CA HIS A 105 46.22 7.99 8.60
C HIS A 105 45.65 8.22 7.17
N ASP A 106 44.88 9.30 7.08
CA ASP A 106 44.73 10.29 6.01
C ASP A 106 44.65 9.85 4.53
N SER A 107 43.49 10.13 3.92
CA SER A 107 43.38 10.99 2.74
C SER A 107 41.92 11.01 2.25
N ILE A 108 41.34 12.21 2.19
CA ILE A 108 39.92 12.50 1.90
C ILE A 108 39.65 12.69 0.39
N PHE A 109 40.65 12.57 -0.48
CA PHE A 109 40.46 12.75 -1.93
C PHE A 109 41.23 11.69 -2.74
N GLY A 110 40.55 10.58 -3.05
CA GLY A 110 40.97 9.66 -4.11
C GLY A 110 40.34 10.07 -5.46
N PRO A 111 41.01 9.83 -6.61
CA PRO A 111 40.48 10.18 -7.92
C PRO A 111 39.18 9.42 -8.23
N PRO A 112 38.21 10.03 -8.92
CA PRO A 112 36.88 9.47 -9.11
C PRO A 112 36.93 8.16 -9.94
N PRO A 113 36.15 7.13 -9.58
CA PRO A 113 36.09 5.90 -10.34
C PRO A 113 35.45 6.13 -11.71
N SER A 114 36.12 5.65 -12.76
CA SER A 114 35.69 5.72 -14.17
C SER A 114 34.30 5.10 -14.39
N PRO A 115 33.49 5.62 -15.34
CA PRO A 115 32.13 5.16 -15.58
C PRO A 115 32.09 3.70 -16.05
N PRO A 116 31.10 2.90 -15.62
CA PRO A 116 31.03 1.47 -15.94
C PRO A 116 30.85 1.28 -17.46
N ARG A 117 31.89 0.74 -18.10
CA ARG A 117 31.84 0.29 -19.50
C ARG A 117 30.86 -0.88 -19.62
N LYS A 118 29.85 -0.67 -20.48
CA LYS A 118 29.10 -1.66 -21.29
C LYS A 118 29.23 -3.12 -20.86
N LEU A 119 28.19 -3.64 -20.20
CA LEU A 119 27.80 -5.05 -20.34
C LEU A 119 26.49 -5.11 -21.11
N LEU A 120 26.57 -4.64 -22.36
CA LEU A 120 25.56 -4.82 -23.38
C LEU A 120 25.76 -6.21 -24.01
N ASP A 121 25.74 -7.27 -23.19
CA ASP A 121 25.83 -8.64 -23.68
C ASP A 121 24.44 -9.24 -23.76
N GLY A 122 24.01 -9.38 -25.01
CA GLY A 122 22.63 -9.62 -25.37
C GLY A 122 22.11 -10.97 -24.90
N LYS A 123 20.81 -10.98 -24.57
CA LYS A 123 20.02 -12.21 -24.62
C LYS A 123 19.16 -12.21 -25.88
N LYS A 124 19.53 -13.16 -26.74
CA LYS A 124 18.96 -13.58 -28.03
C LYS A 124 17.44 -13.45 -28.10
N LYS A 125 16.96 -12.80 -29.17
CA LYS A 125 15.59 -12.86 -29.68
C LYS A 125 15.17 -14.33 -29.86
N LYS A 126 14.16 -14.80 -29.13
CA LYS A 126 13.42 -16.02 -29.50
C LYS A 126 12.40 -15.65 -30.58
N LYS A 127 12.36 -16.48 -31.62
CA LYS A 127 11.52 -16.38 -32.82
C LYS A 127 10.04 -16.21 -32.48
N LYS A 128 9.36 -15.40 -33.30
CA LYS A 128 7.90 -15.27 -33.38
C LYS A 128 7.26 -16.63 -33.69
N ALA A 129 6.17 -16.94 -33.01
CA ALA A 129 5.14 -17.89 -33.47
C ALA A 129 3.88 -17.07 -33.80
N PRO A 130 3.09 -17.48 -34.82
CA PRO A 130 2.04 -16.67 -35.41
C PRO A 130 0.88 -16.39 -34.46
N THR A 131 0.39 -15.16 -34.55
CA THR A 131 -0.83 -14.63 -33.95
C THR A 131 -2.03 -15.53 -34.26
N THR A 132 -2.67 -16.08 -33.24
CA THR A 132 -4.05 -16.56 -33.34
C THR A 132 -4.96 -15.43 -32.85
N THR A 133 -5.56 -14.71 -33.78
CA THR A 133 -6.62 -13.75 -33.50
C THR A 133 -7.83 -14.50 -32.92
N PRO A 134 -8.41 -14.08 -31.77
CA PRO A 134 -9.73 -14.56 -31.38
C PRO A 134 -10.76 -14.02 -32.39
N PRO A 135 -11.79 -14.80 -32.77
CA PRO A 135 -12.83 -14.31 -33.67
C PRO A 135 -13.50 -13.09 -33.03
N SER A 136 -13.47 -11.97 -33.76
CA SER A 136 -14.16 -10.75 -33.38
C SER A 136 -15.68 -10.99 -33.46
N ALA A 137 -16.43 -10.48 -32.50
CA ALA A 137 -17.90 -10.57 -32.47
C ALA A 137 -18.57 -9.98 -33.74
N LEU A 138 -17.84 -9.18 -34.51
CA LEU A 138 -18.29 -8.61 -35.78
C LEU A 138 -18.35 -9.65 -36.91
N ASP A 139 -17.45 -10.63 -36.95
CA ASP A 139 -17.45 -11.67 -38.00
C ASP A 139 -18.66 -12.60 -37.88
N SER A 140 -19.17 -12.80 -36.66
CA SER A 140 -20.39 -13.58 -36.42
C SER A 140 -21.65 -12.83 -36.86
N PHE A 141 -21.62 -11.49 -36.85
CA PHE A 141 -22.77 -10.65 -37.18
C PHE A 141 -22.99 -10.51 -38.69
N PHE A 142 -21.90 -10.45 -39.47
CA PHE A 142 -22.01 -10.42 -40.94
C PHE A 142 -22.44 -11.77 -41.53
N LYS A 143 -22.13 -12.88 -40.83
CA LYS A 143 -22.49 -14.23 -41.29
C LYS A 143 -23.94 -14.60 -41.05
N SER A 144 -24.65 -13.89 -40.16
CA SER A 144 -26.09 -14.07 -39.91
C SER A 144 -26.99 -13.25 -40.84
N LEU A 145 -26.41 -12.45 -41.74
CA LEU A 145 -27.14 -11.60 -42.69
C LEU A 145 -27.12 -12.14 -44.12
N GLN A 146 -26.61 -13.36 -44.33
CA GLN A 146 -26.70 -14.10 -45.61
C GLN A 146 -27.77 -15.19 -45.53
#